data_AF-A0A538KPW7-F1
#
_entry.id   AF-A0A538KPW7-F1
#
_cell.length_a   1.000
_cell.length_b   1.000
_cell.length_c   1.000
_cell.angle_alpha   90.00
_cell.angle_beta   90.00
_cell.angle_gamma   90.00
#
_symmetry.space_group_name_H-M   'P 1'
#
loop_
_entity.id
_entity.type
_entity.pdbx_description
1 polymer ?
#
loop_
_entity_poly.entity_id
_entity_poly.type
_entity_poly.pdbx_seq_one_letter_code
_entity_poly.pdbx_strand_id
1 'polypeptide(L)'
;MRLEWYGQSAFRLTDGETTVFIDPFDDLSPLSTRGMRWDCPAIAGVRADLLLVTHEHLDHNGIGAIGGDPVVLRSTAGTHESPVGHVLGADTRPTGSAHRPDAARRTRPTPPSVRRRAARGPTTPATRRPPVSLEADGDPE
;
A
#
# COMPACT_ATOMS: atom_id res chain seq x y z
N MET A 1 6.35 28.83 12.44
CA MET A 1 6.39 28.00 11.21
C MET A 1 6.80 28.83 9.99
N ARG A 2 7.77 28.35 9.21
CA ARG A 2 8.24 28.91 7.93
C ARG A 2 8.32 27.78 6.88
N LEU A 3 7.88 28.07 5.66
CA LEU A 3 7.90 27.15 4.52
C LEU A 3 8.85 27.68 3.45
N GLU A 4 9.76 26.84 2.97
CA GLU A 4 10.65 27.10 1.84
C GLU A 4 10.39 26.06 0.75
N TRP A 5 10.31 26.50 -0.51
CA TRP A 5 10.09 25.64 -1.67
C TRP A 5 11.36 25.61 -2.52
N TYR A 6 11.83 24.41 -2.84
CA TYR A 6 13.06 24.18 -3.62
C TYR A 6 12.75 23.82 -5.09
N GLY A 7 11.47 23.79 -5.49
CA GLY A 7 11.04 23.25 -6.77
C GLY A 7 10.51 21.81 -6.65
N GLN A 8 9.91 21.27 -7.71
CA GLN A 8 9.14 20.00 -7.64
C GLN A 8 8.16 20.00 -6.46
N SER A 9 8.05 18.86 -5.78
CA SER A 9 7.41 18.69 -4.48
C SER A 9 8.38 18.85 -3.30
N ALA A 10 9.57 19.43 -3.51
CA ALA A 10 10.56 19.59 -2.47
C ALA A 10 10.25 20.79 -1.56
N PHE A 11 9.89 20.52 -0.31
CA PHE A 11 9.57 21.55 0.68
C PHE A 11 10.36 21.36 1.96
N ARG A 12 10.78 22.48 2.56
CA ARG A 12 11.29 22.53 3.93
C ARG A 12 10.32 23.30 4.81
N LEU A 13 9.91 22.67 5.90
CA LEU A 13 9.11 23.27 6.96
C LEU A 13 10.00 23.44 8.19
N THR A 14 10.03 24.64 8.75
CA THR A 14 10.78 24.94 9.97
C THR A 14 9.88 25.55 11.03
N ASP A 15 10.02 25.11 12.28
CA ASP A 15 9.34 25.69 13.43
C ASP A 15 10.24 25.61 14.67
N GLY A 16 10.83 26.74 15.07
CA GLY A 16 11.91 26.75 16.05
C GLY A 16 13.12 25.96 15.55
N GLU A 17 13.59 25.02 16.36
CA GLU A 17 14.72 24.12 16.03
C GLU A 17 14.31 22.94 15.15
N THR A 18 13.00 22.68 15.00
CA THR A 18 12.48 21.52 14.28
C THR A 18 12.41 21.79 12.77
N THR A 19 12.91 20.86 11.98
CA THR A 19 12.86 20.87 10.51
C THR A 19 12.27 19.58 9.95
N VAL A 20 11.22 19.71 9.13
CA VAL A 20 10.68 18.64 8.29
C VAL A 20 11.04 18.94 6.84
N PHE A 21 11.56 17.94 6.12
CA PHE A 21 11.79 18.04 4.67
C PHE A 21 10.90 17.03 3.95
N ILE A 22 10.34 17.43 2.82
CA ILE A 22 9.40 16.64 2.01
C ILE A 22 9.98 16.52 0.61
N ASP A 23 10.03 15.30 0.07
CA ASP A 23 10.42 14.95 -1.29
C ASP A 23 11.67 15.68 -1.81
N PRO A 24 12.85 15.49 -1.19
CA PRO A 24 14.07 16.05 -1.75
C PRO A 24 14.37 15.42 -3.11
N PHE A 25 14.98 16.19 -3.99
CA PHE A 25 15.61 15.70 -5.21
C PHE A 25 17.13 15.89 -5.13
N ASP A 26 17.86 15.10 -5.91
CA ASP A 26 19.31 15.23 -6.08
C ASP A 26 19.60 15.81 -7.48
N ASP A 27 20.72 15.46 -8.11
CA ASP A 27 21.03 15.89 -9.48
C ASP A 27 19.98 15.38 -10.50
N LEU A 28 19.13 16.29 -10.97
CA LEU A 28 18.15 16.05 -12.03
C LEU A 28 18.70 16.30 -13.44
N SER A 29 19.95 16.76 -13.57
CA SER A 29 20.59 17.03 -14.87
C SER A 29 20.54 15.84 -15.84
N PRO A 30 20.66 14.56 -15.41
CA PRO A 30 20.54 13.42 -16.31
C PRO A 30 19.20 13.33 -17.04
N LEU A 31 18.12 13.89 -16.47
CA LEU A 31 16.80 13.88 -17.08
C LEU A 31 16.68 14.86 -18.26
N SER A 32 17.57 15.86 -18.35
CA SER A 32 17.60 16.82 -19.47
C SER A 32 17.84 16.15 -20.82
N THR A 33 18.60 15.04 -20.83
CA THR A 33 18.85 14.22 -22.02
C THR A 33 17.58 13.56 -22.58
N ARG A 34 16.54 13.44 -21.76
CA ARG A 34 15.21 12.91 -22.11
C ARG A 34 14.19 14.02 -22.36
N GLY A 35 14.63 15.28 -22.45
CA GLY A 35 13.76 16.45 -22.62
C GLY A 35 13.05 16.91 -21.35
N MET A 36 13.37 16.33 -20.19
CA MET A 36 12.81 16.71 -18.90
C MET A 36 13.78 17.64 -18.17
N ARG A 37 13.40 18.89 -17.94
CA ARG A 37 14.24 19.86 -17.25
C ARG A 37 13.41 20.63 -16.23
N TRP A 38 14.03 20.85 -15.08
CA TRP A 38 13.54 21.78 -14.08
C TRP A 38 14.65 22.71 -13.65
N ASP A 39 14.34 24.00 -13.58
CA ASP A 39 15.26 25.03 -13.09
C ASP A 39 15.12 25.16 -11.57
N CYS A 40 15.30 24.03 -10.87
CA CYS A 40 15.23 23.98 -9.41
C CYS A 40 16.60 24.32 -8.80
N PRO A 41 16.66 25.15 -7.75
CA PRO A 41 17.90 25.34 -6.99
C PRO A 41 18.38 24.02 -6.39
N ALA A 42 19.70 23.83 -6.35
CA ALA A 42 20.29 22.68 -5.65
C ALA A 42 19.93 22.71 -4.15
N ILE A 43 19.53 21.56 -3.62
CA ILE A 43 19.31 21.40 -2.18
C ILE A 43 20.68 21.17 -1.54
N ALA A 44 21.20 22.18 -0.85
CA ALA A 44 22.52 22.13 -0.23
C ALA A 44 22.54 22.80 1.15
N GLY A 45 23.29 22.23 2.09
CA GLY A 45 23.46 22.79 3.43
C GLY A 45 22.21 22.70 4.32
N VAL A 46 21.26 21.83 3.96
CA VAL A 46 20.03 21.62 4.74
C VAL A 46 20.17 20.39 5.64
N ARG A 47 19.64 20.49 6.85
CA ARG A 47 19.44 19.37 7.79
C ARG A 47 17.97 19.24 8.14
N ALA A 48 17.53 18.04 8.48
CA ALA A 48 16.16 17.77 8.91
C ALA A 48 16.12 16.81 10.10
N ASP A 49 15.05 16.90 10.90
CA ASP A 49 14.71 15.94 11.95
C ASP A 49 13.79 14.83 11.42
N LEU A 50 12.94 15.19 10.45
CA LEU A 50 12.03 14.29 9.77
C LEU A 50 12.11 14.49 8.25
N LEU A 51 12.23 13.39 7.52
CA LEU A 51 12.21 13.34 6.06
C LEU A 51 11.00 12.54 5.58
N LEU A 52 10.15 13.15 4.77
CA LEU A 52 9.01 12.50 4.14
C LEU A 52 9.32 12.25 2.67
N VAL A 53 9.27 10.98 2.25
CA VAL A 53 9.36 10.57 0.84
C VAL A 53 8.01 9.99 0.43
N THR A 54 7.29 10.71 -0.43
CA THR A 54 5.93 10.33 -0.83
C THR A 54 5.93 9.12 -1.75
N HIS A 55 6.95 8.95 -2.60
CA HIS A 55 7.17 7.78 -3.47
C HIS A 55 8.60 7.69 -4.00
N GLU A 56 8.98 6.50 -4.50
CA GLU A 56 10.36 6.16 -4.86
C GLU A 56 10.72 6.49 -6.32
N HIS A 57 10.40 7.70 -6.76
CA HIS A 57 10.90 8.24 -8.01
C HIS A 57 12.13 9.13 -7.77
N LEU A 58 12.98 9.25 -8.80
CA LEU A 58 14.26 9.96 -8.74
C LEU A 58 14.12 11.44 -8.32
N ASP A 59 13.00 12.06 -8.69
CA ASP A 59 12.64 13.44 -8.38
C ASP A 59 11.97 13.63 -7.01
N HIS A 60 11.85 12.56 -6.21
CA HIS A 60 11.22 12.57 -4.89
C HIS A 60 12.07 11.94 -3.77
N ASN A 61 13.11 11.17 -4.09
CA ASN A 61 13.86 10.37 -3.12
C ASN A 61 15.35 10.71 -2.99
N GLY A 62 15.72 11.96 -3.29
CA GLY A 62 17.07 12.52 -3.16
C GLY A 62 17.53 12.70 -1.70
N ILE A 63 17.44 11.65 -0.89
CA ILE A 63 17.75 11.69 0.56
C ILE A 63 19.19 12.15 0.84
N GLY A 64 20.12 11.90 -0.10
CA GLY A 64 21.53 12.26 0.03
C GLY A 64 21.77 13.78 0.05
N ALA A 65 20.83 14.58 -0.46
CA ALA A 65 20.89 16.03 -0.41
C ALA A 65 20.60 16.59 1.00
N ILE A 66 20.04 15.78 1.91
CA ILE A 66 19.66 16.17 3.27
C ILE A 66 20.70 15.67 4.26
N GLY A 67 21.33 16.60 4.99
CA GLY A 67 22.26 16.28 6.05
C GLY A 67 21.59 15.94 7.38
N GLY A 68 22.39 15.45 8.34
CA GLY A 68 21.90 15.05 9.66
C GLY A 68 21.59 13.55 9.73
N ASP A 69 20.74 13.18 10.67
CA ASP A 69 20.22 11.80 10.86
C ASP A 69 18.69 11.85 11.01
N PRO A 70 17.96 12.25 9.96
CA PRO A 70 16.51 12.39 10.04
C PRO A 70 15.83 11.03 10.20
N VAL A 71 14.73 11.00 10.94
CA VAL A 71 13.77 9.90 10.80
C VAL A 71 13.17 9.97 9.40
N VAL A 72 13.24 8.87 8.64
CA VAL A 72 12.72 8.84 7.26
C VAL A 72 11.42 8.04 7.22
N LEU A 73 10.33 8.69 6.81
CA LEU A 73 9.06 8.04 6.52
C LEU A 73 8.84 7.96 5.01
N ARG A 74 8.61 6.74 4.52
CA ARG A 74 8.46 6.43 3.08
C ARG A 74 7.08 5.88 2.81
N SER A 75 6.32 6.50 1.89
CA SER A 75 5.14 5.98 1.15
C SER A 75 4.19 4.99 1.85
N THR A 76 4.07 5.05 3.17
CA THR A 76 3.33 4.06 3.95
C THR A 76 2.09 4.73 4.50
N ALA A 77 0.92 4.23 4.09
CA ALA A 77 -0.33 4.69 4.64
C ALA A 77 -0.45 4.32 6.13
N GLY A 78 -1.20 5.11 6.89
CA GLY A 78 -1.39 4.93 8.32
C GLY A 78 -0.74 6.01 9.16
N THR A 79 -0.84 5.84 10.48
CA THR A 79 -0.28 6.78 11.47
C THR A 79 1.11 6.32 11.88
N HIS A 80 2.06 7.26 11.86
CA HIS A 80 3.46 7.04 12.22
C HIS A 80 3.85 7.96 13.35
N GLU A 81 4.57 7.42 14.33
CA GLU A 81 5.26 8.23 15.33
C GLU A 81 6.48 8.90 14.69
N SER A 82 6.76 10.14 15.08
CA SER A 82 7.91 10.88 14.57
C SER A 82 8.41 11.92 15.59
N PRO A 83 9.61 12.49 15.38
CA PRO A 83 10.13 13.57 16.23
C PRO A 83 9.23 14.81 16.30
N VAL A 84 8.28 14.96 15.37
CA VAL A 84 7.35 16.09 15.31
C VAL A 84 5.92 15.70 15.74
N GLY A 85 5.76 14.52 16.33
CA GLY A 85 4.47 13.94 16.71
C GLY A 85 3.92 12.97 15.64
N HIS A 86 2.60 12.81 15.58
CA HIS A 86 1.97 11.86 14.66
C HIS A 86 1.94 12.38 13.22
N VAL A 87 2.37 11.54 12.27
CA VAL A 87 2.25 11.78 10.83
C VAL A 87 1.24 10.80 10.25
N LEU A 88 0.22 11.31 9.55
CA LEU A 88 -0.76 10.48 8.84
C LEU A 88 -0.40 10.40 7.35
N GLY A 89 0.04 9.21 6.91
CA GLY A 89 0.19 8.88 5.50
C GLY A 89 -1.16 8.44 4.91
N ALA A 90 -1.57 9.03 3.80
CA ALA A 90 -2.75 8.62 3.05
C ALA A 90 -2.33 8.22 1.63
N ASP A 91 -2.61 6.97 1.23
CA ASP A 91 -2.43 6.53 -0.15
C ASP A 91 -3.62 6.99 -0.98
N THR A 92 -3.35 7.80 -2.00
CA THR A 92 -4.35 8.33 -2.93
C THR A 92 -4.41 7.56 -4.24
N ARG A 93 -3.52 6.58 -4.44
CA ARG A 93 -3.58 5.72 -5.63
C ARG A 93 -4.85 4.89 -5.58
N PRO A 94 -5.57 4.75 -6.71
CA PRO A 94 -6.70 3.84 -6.78
C PRO A 94 -6.22 2.44 -6.41
N THR A 95 -6.77 1.88 -5.34
CA THR A 95 -6.59 0.45 -5.06
C THR A 95 -7.30 -0.31 -6.17
N GLY A 96 -6.60 -0.61 -7.26
CA GLY A 96 -7.13 -1.46 -8.33
C GLY A 96 -7.44 -2.83 -7.73
N SER A 97 -8.73 -3.10 -7.50
CA SER A 97 -9.26 -4.26 -6.77
C SER A 97 -8.58 -4.47 -5.41
N ALA A 98 -9.29 -4.19 -4.33
CA ALA A 98 -8.89 -4.70 -3.02
C ALA A 98 -8.73 -6.23 -3.11
N HIS A 99 -7.48 -6.70 -3.24
CA HIS A 99 -7.15 -8.05 -2.83
C HIS A 99 -7.41 -8.06 -1.33
N ARG A 100 -8.57 -8.63 -0.95
CA ARG A 100 -8.91 -8.83 0.46
C ARG A 100 -7.70 -9.49 1.11
N PRO A 101 -7.18 -8.97 2.24
CA PRO A 101 -6.23 -9.75 3.01
C PRO A 101 -6.93 -11.08 3.32
N ASP A 102 -6.23 -12.18 3.02
CA ASP A 102 -6.71 -13.54 3.24
C ASP A 102 -7.32 -13.60 4.64
N ALA A 103 -8.65 -13.66 4.68
CA ALA A 103 -9.39 -13.74 5.91
C ALA A 103 -9.04 -15.10 6.47
N ALA A 104 -8.08 -15.10 7.42
CA ALA A 104 -7.68 -16.25 8.21
C ALA A 104 -8.85 -17.21 8.30
N ARG A 105 -8.68 -18.40 7.71
CA ARG A 105 -9.66 -19.47 7.63
C ARG A 105 -10.19 -19.76 9.03
N ARG A 106 -11.18 -18.99 9.47
CA ARG A 106 -11.93 -19.23 10.70
C ARG A 106 -12.68 -20.51 10.40
N THR A 107 -12.17 -21.62 10.92
CA THR A 107 -12.93 -22.85 11.02
C THR A 107 -14.25 -22.49 11.71
N ARG A 108 -15.34 -22.45 10.94
CA ARG A 108 -16.69 -22.29 11.48
C ARG A 108 -16.87 -23.39 12.53
N PRO A 109 -17.18 -23.08 13.80
CA PRO A 109 -17.62 -24.11 14.70
C PRO A 109 -18.95 -24.65 14.18
N THR A 110 -19.02 -25.97 14.00
CA THR A 110 -20.23 -26.69 13.60
C THR A 110 -21.31 -26.44 14.65
N PRO A 111 -22.50 -25.93 14.29
CA PRO A 111 -23.59 -25.81 15.26
C PRO A 111 -24.09 -27.22 15.65
N PRO A 112 -24.49 -27.46 16.91
CA PRO A 112 -25.02 -28.75 17.32
C PRO A 112 -26.31 -29.06 16.56
N SER A 113 -26.40 -30.27 16.01
CA SER A 113 -27.54 -30.76 15.26
C SER A 113 -28.74 -30.96 16.19
N VAL A 114 -29.75 -30.10 16.05
CA VAL A 114 -31.06 -30.27 16.68
C VAL A 114 -31.74 -31.47 16.02
N ARG A 115 -31.83 -32.58 16.75
CA ARG A 115 -32.63 -33.76 16.34
C ARG A 115 -34.10 -33.38 16.30
N ARG A 116 -34.63 -33.10 15.11
CA ARG A 116 -36.08 -33.06 14.88
C ARG A 116 -36.63 -34.48 14.79
N ARG A 117 -37.60 -34.76 15.65
CA ARG A 117 -38.37 -36.01 15.75
C ARG A 117 -39.29 -36.12 14.52
N ALA A 118 -39.19 -37.24 13.79
CA ALA A 118 -40.00 -37.51 12.61
C ALA A 118 -41.43 -37.89 12.99
N ALA A 119 -42.42 -37.28 12.33
CA ALA A 119 -43.79 -37.78 12.22
C ALA A 119 -43.95 -38.46 10.85
N ARG A 120 -44.52 -39.67 10.85
CA ARG A 120 -44.73 -40.57 9.69
C ARG A 120 -45.86 -40.04 8.80
N GLY A 121 -45.63 -39.91 7.49
CA GLY A 121 -46.21 -40.77 6.44
C GLY A 121 -47.28 -40.04 5.61
N PRO A 122 -47.80 -40.56 4.48
CA PRO A 122 -47.39 -41.74 3.72
C PRO A 122 -47.04 -41.45 2.23
N THR A 123 -46.52 -42.52 1.65
CA THR A 123 -45.97 -42.85 0.32
C THR A 123 -46.93 -42.79 -0.87
N THR A 124 -46.44 -42.48 -2.09
CA THR A 124 -46.64 -43.27 -3.36
C THR A 124 -45.80 -42.69 -4.54
N PRO A 125 -45.58 -43.40 -5.67
CA PRO A 125 -44.29 -44.04 -5.92
C PRO A 125 -43.58 -43.63 -7.22
N ALA A 126 -42.38 -44.19 -7.35
CA ALA A 126 -41.40 -44.06 -8.41
C ALA A 126 -41.84 -44.54 -9.80
N THR A 127 -41.22 -43.96 -10.83
CA THR A 127 -40.88 -44.64 -12.08
C THR A 127 -39.37 -44.73 -12.25
N ARG A 128 -38.95 -45.82 -12.86
CA ARG A 128 -37.71 -46.56 -12.60
C ARG A 128 -36.97 -46.79 -13.93
N ARG A 129 -35.69 -46.39 -13.98
CA ARG A 129 -34.55 -47.02 -14.72
C ARG A 129 -34.58 -47.06 -16.27
N PRO A 130 -33.45 -47.35 -16.97
CA PRO A 130 -32.16 -47.90 -16.50
C PRO A 130 -30.88 -47.11 -16.90
N PRO A 131 -29.71 -47.55 -16.40
CA PRO A 131 -28.41 -46.89 -16.57
C PRO A 131 -27.58 -47.52 -17.70
N VAL A 132 -26.55 -46.82 -18.18
CA VAL A 132 -25.34 -47.47 -18.70
C VAL A 132 -24.10 -46.67 -18.29
N SER A 133 -23.12 -47.40 -17.79
CA SER A 133 -21.77 -47.04 -17.32
C SER A 133 -20.98 -46.21 -18.35
N LEU A 134 -20.17 -45.22 -17.97
CA LEU A 134 -18.81 -45.35 -17.41
C LEU A 134 -17.92 -46.28 -18.25
N GLU A 135 -16.87 -45.72 -18.85
CA GLU A 135 -15.42 -46.01 -18.72
C GLU A 135 -14.75 -45.09 -19.76
N ALA A 136 -13.94 -44.11 -19.36
CA ALA A 136 -12.57 -44.18 -18.84
C ALA A 136 -11.56 -43.86 -19.94
N ASP A 137 -10.53 -43.15 -19.50
CA ASP A 137 -9.18 -43.09 -20.06
C ASP A 137 -8.90 -42.23 -21.30
N GLY A 138 -7.97 -41.29 -21.08
CA GLY A 138 -6.97 -40.95 -22.08
C GLY A 138 -6.87 -39.48 -22.47
N ASP A 139 -6.29 -38.65 -21.59
CA ASP A 139 -5.30 -37.66 -22.04
C ASP A 139 -4.02 -38.41 -22.50
N PRO A 140 -3.02 -37.83 -23.19
CA PRO A 140 -2.88 -36.43 -23.67
C PRO A 140 -2.32 -36.31 -25.12
N GLU A 141 -2.38 -35.11 -25.69
CA GLU A 141 -1.24 -34.30 -26.20
C GLU A 141 -1.73 -32.91 -26.65
#